data_AF-A0A2E4YDX1-F1
#
_entry.id   AF-A0A2E4YDX1-F1
#
_cell.length_a   1.000
_cell.length_b   1.000
_cell.length_c   1.000
_cell.angle_alpha   90.00
_cell.angle_beta   90.00
_cell.angle_gamma   90.00
#
_symmetry.space_group_name_H-M   'P 1'
#
loop_
_entity.id
_entity.type
_entity.pdbx_description
1 polymer ?
#
loop_
_entity_poly.entity_id
_entity_poly.type
_entity_poly.pdbx_seq_one_letter_code
_entity_poly.pdbx_strand_id
1 'polypeptide(L)'
;MRFLKAQTTSRGINADTKGFNINALGLAEVNTDKALIVPKGTQNKRPFTGVEGMVRYNTDETEFEVYHNSAWKPIRFREPTTIVQQNLGNGNGTETTFGPLNSGDSFYPVPISENNILVTIENVFQLATTNYTIVQNPSSGPGAPYATGYYLVFGTPVPSGKPVQVLHNFDK
;
A
#
# COMPACT_ATOMS: atom_id res chain seq x y z
N MET A 1 -15.06 6.45 -44.14
CA MET A 1 -14.39 7.41 -43.24
C MET A 1 -12.95 6.97 -43.08
N ARG A 2 -12.00 7.83 -43.41
CA ARG A 2 -10.57 7.48 -43.50
C ARG A 2 -9.93 7.70 -42.14
N PHE A 3 -9.38 6.65 -41.54
CA PHE A 3 -8.62 6.72 -40.30
C PHE A 3 -7.53 7.80 -40.41
N LEU A 4 -7.46 8.71 -39.43
CA LEU A 4 -6.31 9.59 -39.30
C LEU A 4 -5.09 8.72 -39.02
N LYS A 5 -4.16 8.75 -39.96
CA LYS A 5 -2.84 8.15 -39.90
C LYS A 5 -2.14 8.69 -38.65
N ALA A 6 -1.64 7.81 -37.79
CA ALA A 6 -0.73 8.19 -36.72
C ALA A 6 0.33 9.13 -37.31
N GLN A 7 0.47 10.31 -36.70
CA GLN A 7 1.44 11.30 -37.13
C GLN A 7 2.84 10.75 -36.80
N THR A 8 3.51 10.16 -37.79
CA THR A 8 4.93 9.83 -37.70
C THR A 8 5.73 11.10 -37.98
N THR A 9 5.76 12.05 -37.04
CA THR A 9 6.76 13.11 -37.09
C THR A 9 8.09 12.54 -36.63
N SER A 10 8.86 12.00 -37.57
CA SER A 10 10.32 11.93 -37.43
C SER A 10 10.94 12.60 -38.66
N ARG A 11 10.79 13.93 -38.78
CA ARG A 11 11.64 14.72 -39.68
C ARG A 11 12.78 15.29 -38.86
N GLY A 12 13.81 14.47 -38.67
CA GLY A 12 15.07 14.84 -38.05
C GLY A 12 15.61 13.71 -37.20
N ILE A 13 16.61 12.99 -37.72
CA ILE A 13 17.46 12.05 -36.98
C ILE A 13 18.39 12.88 -36.10
N ASN A 14 17.83 13.66 -35.18
CA ASN A 14 18.57 14.40 -34.17
C ASN A 14 17.89 14.05 -32.85
N ALA A 15 18.50 13.13 -32.10
CA ALA A 15 18.06 12.72 -30.77
C ALA A 15 17.78 13.94 -29.85
N ASP A 16 18.43 15.07 -30.13
CA ASP A 16 18.34 16.32 -29.39
C ASP A 16 17.18 17.26 -29.80
N THR A 17 16.30 16.86 -30.71
CA THR A 17 15.17 17.71 -31.11
C THR A 17 14.11 17.73 -30.02
N LYS A 18 13.68 18.92 -29.58
CA LYS A 18 12.59 19.05 -28.61
C LYS A 18 11.31 18.37 -29.14
N GLY A 19 10.70 17.49 -28.35
CA GLY A 19 9.49 16.76 -28.75
C GLY A 19 9.38 15.35 -28.17
N PHE A 20 8.44 14.57 -28.69
CA PHE A 20 8.34 13.14 -28.43
C PHE A 20 9.08 12.36 -29.52
N ASN A 21 10.15 11.68 -29.15
CA ASN A 21 11.03 10.96 -30.07
C ASN A 21 11.10 9.48 -29.71
N ILE A 22 11.27 8.61 -30.71
CA ILE A 22 11.65 7.21 -30.50
C ILE A 22 13.09 7.05 -30.99
N ASN A 23 14.00 6.65 -30.11
CA ASN A 23 15.41 6.50 -30.46
C ASN A 23 15.70 5.13 -31.13
N ALA A 24 16.94 4.92 -31.58
CA ALA A 24 17.35 3.68 -32.25
C ALA A 24 17.28 2.41 -31.35
N LEU A 25 17.21 2.59 -30.03
CA LEU A 25 17.01 1.51 -29.05
C LEU A 25 15.52 1.24 -28.76
N GLY A 26 14.61 1.97 -29.42
CA GLY A 26 13.17 1.85 -29.21
C GLY A 26 12.65 2.57 -27.96
N LEU A 27 13.46 3.41 -27.30
CA LEU A 27 13.01 4.18 -26.15
C LEU A 27 12.21 5.40 -26.60
N ALA A 28 11.07 5.63 -25.94
CA ALA A 28 10.28 6.84 -26.09
C ALA A 28 10.81 7.94 -25.17
N GLU A 29 11.26 9.05 -25.76
CA GLU A 29 11.87 10.18 -25.07
C GLU A 29 11.00 11.43 -25.21
N VAL A 30 10.64 12.06 -24.09
CA VAL A 30 10.01 13.39 -24.07
C VAL A 30 11.11 14.41 -23.90
N ASN A 31 11.71 14.85 -25.01
CA ASN A 31 12.84 15.78 -25.02
C ASN A 31 12.36 17.22 -24.79
N THR A 32 12.25 17.61 -23.52
CA THR A 32 11.93 18.96 -23.06
C THR A 32 12.62 19.22 -21.73
N ASP A 33 12.89 20.49 -21.41
CA ASP A 33 13.49 20.93 -20.15
C ASP A 33 12.47 21.11 -19.02
N LYS A 34 11.19 20.84 -19.30
CA LYS A 34 10.07 20.99 -18.36
C LYS A 34 9.58 19.63 -17.88
N ALA A 35 8.29 19.33 -18.08
CA ALA A 35 7.64 18.16 -17.55
C ALA A 35 6.67 17.55 -18.56
N LEU A 36 6.37 16.27 -18.38
CA LEU A 36 5.26 15.59 -19.02
C LEU A 36 4.00 15.77 -18.16
N ILE A 37 2.91 16.23 -18.76
CA ILE A 37 1.59 16.17 -18.13
C ILE A 37 0.99 14.80 -18.47
N VAL A 38 0.82 13.96 -17.45
CA VAL A 38 0.15 12.66 -17.58
C VAL A 38 -1.37 12.84 -17.70
N PRO A 39 -2.11 11.87 -18.29
CA PRO A 39 -3.56 11.86 -18.21
C PRO A 39 -4.03 12.00 -16.76
N LYS A 40 -5.07 12.79 -16.53
CA LYS A 40 -5.61 13.00 -15.18
C LYS A 40 -7.14 12.96 -15.17
N GLY A 41 -7.71 12.55 -14.04
CA GLY A 41 -9.15 12.61 -13.81
C GLY A 41 -9.59 11.75 -12.63
N THR A 42 -10.90 11.70 -12.42
CA THR A 42 -11.51 10.92 -11.35
C THR A 42 -11.26 9.41 -11.51
N GLN A 43 -11.56 8.64 -10.48
CA GLN A 43 -11.48 7.18 -10.47
C GLN A 43 -12.37 6.57 -11.56
N ASN A 44 -13.57 7.14 -11.77
CA ASN A 44 -14.50 6.73 -12.83
C ASN A 44 -13.99 7.03 -14.26
N LYS A 45 -12.93 7.82 -14.40
CA LYS A 45 -12.28 8.12 -15.69
C LYS A 45 -11.03 7.24 -15.93
N ARG A 46 -10.80 6.22 -15.10
CA ARG A 46 -9.80 5.18 -15.39
C ARG A 46 -10.15 4.50 -16.72
N PRO A 47 -9.14 4.15 -17.56
CA PRO A 47 -9.35 3.30 -18.72
C PRO A 47 -10.18 2.06 -18.37
N PHE A 48 -11.19 1.75 -19.19
CA PHE A 48 -12.09 0.62 -18.96
C PHE A 48 -11.35 -0.72 -18.92
N THR A 49 -10.35 -0.87 -19.78
CA THR A 49 -9.41 -2.00 -19.76
C THR A 49 -8.05 -1.49 -19.29
N GLY A 50 -7.66 -1.87 -18.08
CA GLY A 50 -6.33 -1.59 -17.57
C GLY A 50 -5.29 -2.45 -18.30
N VAL A 51 -4.14 -1.85 -18.61
CA VAL A 51 -2.97 -2.53 -19.15
C VAL A 51 -1.81 -2.26 -18.20
N GLU A 52 -1.05 -3.30 -17.87
CA GLU A 52 0.11 -3.21 -16.98
C GLU A 52 1.07 -2.10 -17.44
N GLY A 53 1.51 -1.26 -16.49
CA GLY A 53 2.43 -0.15 -16.75
C GLY A 53 1.77 1.15 -17.19
N MET A 54 0.43 1.23 -17.31
CA MET A 54 -0.25 2.51 -17.50
C MET A 54 -0.01 3.44 -16.31
N VAL A 55 0.26 4.73 -16.57
CA VAL A 55 0.47 5.76 -15.54
C VAL A 55 -0.50 6.93 -15.74
N ARG A 56 -1.11 7.42 -14.67
CA ARG A 56 -2.00 8.61 -14.69
C ARG A 56 -2.01 9.33 -13.33
N TYR A 57 -2.69 10.47 -13.25
CA TYR A 57 -2.95 11.18 -11.99
C TYR A 57 -4.44 11.10 -11.62
N ASN A 58 -4.76 10.58 -10.44
CA ASN A 58 -6.13 10.46 -9.94
C ASN A 58 -6.51 11.71 -9.15
N THR A 59 -7.55 12.43 -9.58
CA THR A 59 -7.98 13.67 -8.92
C THR A 59 -8.87 13.44 -7.70
N ASP A 60 -9.44 12.24 -7.53
CA ASP A 60 -10.23 11.91 -6.34
C ASP A 60 -9.31 11.57 -5.16
N GLU A 61 -8.23 10.83 -5.45
CA GLU A 61 -7.23 10.38 -4.46
C GLU A 61 -6.03 11.34 -4.35
N THR A 62 -5.92 12.31 -5.27
CA THR A 62 -4.82 13.30 -5.34
C THR A 62 -3.41 12.72 -5.53
N GLU A 63 -3.29 11.54 -6.13
CA GLU A 63 -2.05 10.78 -6.29
C GLU A 63 -1.71 10.45 -7.75
N PHE A 64 -0.42 10.20 -8.04
CA PHE A 64 -0.04 9.47 -9.24
C PHE A 64 -0.34 7.99 -9.03
N GLU A 65 -0.95 7.34 -10.02
CA GLU A 65 -1.29 5.92 -9.97
C GLU A 65 -0.72 5.17 -11.19
N VAL A 66 -0.29 3.94 -10.95
CA VAL A 66 0.13 2.98 -11.97
C VAL A 66 -0.81 1.79 -11.97
N TYR A 67 -1.16 1.27 -13.15
CA TYR A 67 -1.85 -0.01 -13.25
C TYR A 67 -0.82 -1.13 -13.13
N HIS A 68 -0.86 -1.84 -12.01
CA HIS A 68 0.06 -2.92 -11.69
C HIS A 68 -0.64 -4.07 -10.96
N ASN A 69 -0.40 -5.29 -11.43
CA ASN A 69 -1.01 -6.52 -10.91
C ASN A 69 -2.54 -6.44 -10.91
N SER A 70 -3.12 -6.11 -12.06
CA SER A 70 -4.56 -5.98 -12.30
C SER A 70 -5.30 -4.94 -11.45
N ALA A 71 -4.58 -4.00 -10.83
CA ALA A 71 -5.16 -2.95 -10.00
C ALA A 71 -4.45 -1.61 -10.20
N TRP A 72 -5.18 -0.51 -10.02
CA TRP A 72 -4.58 0.81 -9.90
C TRP A 72 -4.00 0.99 -8.51
N LYS A 73 -2.73 1.37 -8.43
CA LYS A 73 -2.00 1.58 -7.18
C LYS A 73 -1.30 2.94 -7.18
N PRO A 74 -1.25 3.64 -6.04
CA PRO A 74 -0.45 4.84 -5.91
C PRO A 74 1.03 4.58 -6.18
N ILE A 75 1.70 5.58 -6.75
CA ILE A 75 3.15 5.73 -6.66
C ILE A 75 3.44 6.51 -5.38
N ARG A 76 4.14 5.88 -4.43
CA ARG A 76 4.58 6.56 -3.22
C ARG A 76 5.82 7.39 -3.49
N PHE A 77 5.79 8.63 -3.00
CA PHE A 77 6.99 9.45 -2.92
C PHE A 77 7.88 8.94 -1.77
N ARG A 78 9.16 9.31 -1.81
CA ARG A 78 10.09 9.07 -0.70
C ARG A 78 9.80 10.10 0.40
N GLU A 79 8.68 9.91 1.09
CA GLU A 79 8.24 10.73 2.20
C GLU A 79 8.26 9.90 3.49
N PRO A 80 8.52 10.51 4.66
CA PRO A 80 8.40 9.81 5.93
C PRO A 80 6.98 9.26 6.12
N THR A 81 6.88 7.99 6.54
CA THR A 81 5.61 7.37 6.94
C THR A 81 5.33 7.63 8.42
N THR A 82 4.05 7.70 8.78
CA THR A 82 3.64 7.84 10.18
C THR A 82 3.60 6.47 10.83
N ILE A 83 4.44 6.27 11.86
CA ILE A 83 4.35 5.11 12.74
C ILE A 83 3.13 5.29 13.64
N VAL A 84 2.28 4.27 13.68
CA VAL A 84 1.06 4.28 14.51
C VAL A 84 1.33 3.45 15.75
N GLN A 85 1.14 4.08 16.91
CA GLN A 85 1.08 3.39 18.20
C GLN A 85 -0.40 3.13 18.53
N GLN A 86 -0.80 1.87 18.50
CA GLN A 86 -2.16 1.44 18.76
C GLN A 86 -2.23 0.67 20.09
N ASN A 87 -3.14 1.09 20.98
CA ASN A 87 -3.53 0.32 22.14
C ASN A 87 -4.63 -0.67 21.72
N LEU A 88 -4.40 -1.97 21.89
CA LEU A 88 -5.35 -3.03 21.54
C LEU A 88 -6.21 -3.48 22.73
N GLY A 89 -6.07 -2.81 23.88
CA GLY A 89 -6.79 -3.13 25.12
C GLY A 89 -5.93 -3.86 26.13
N ASN A 90 -6.55 -4.26 27.24
CA ASN A 90 -5.89 -4.94 28.35
C ASN A 90 -6.26 -6.43 28.34
N GLY A 91 -5.29 -7.27 28.70
CA GLY A 91 -5.55 -8.68 28.97
C GLY A 91 -6.52 -8.86 30.15
N ASN A 92 -7.25 -9.98 30.12
CA ASN A 92 -8.13 -10.42 31.20
C ASN A 92 -7.69 -11.77 31.79
N GLY A 93 -6.50 -12.25 31.44
CA GLY A 93 -5.99 -13.58 31.85
C GLY A 93 -6.55 -14.76 31.06
N THR A 94 -7.46 -14.52 30.11
CA THR A 94 -8.05 -15.57 29.26
C THR A 94 -7.87 -15.26 27.77
N GLU A 95 -8.09 -14.00 27.35
CA GLU A 95 -8.01 -13.57 25.96
C GLU A 95 -6.59 -13.71 25.38
N THR A 96 -6.54 -14.17 24.14
CA THR A 96 -5.34 -14.39 23.31
C THR A 96 -5.34 -13.57 22.04
N THR A 97 -6.48 -13.00 21.64
CA THR A 97 -6.66 -12.32 20.36
C THR A 97 -6.93 -10.83 20.58
N PHE A 98 -6.09 -9.97 20.00
CA PHE A 98 -6.11 -8.52 20.20
C PHE A 98 -6.08 -7.80 18.84
N GLY A 99 -7.00 -6.86 18.63
CA GLY A 99 -7.18 -6.20 17.34
C GLY A 99 -8.60 -5.66 17.14
N PRO A 100 -8.96 -5.26 15.91
CA PRO A 100 -8.14 -5.36 14.71
C PRO A 100 -7.01 -4.31 14.68
N LEU A 101 -5.91 -4.62 13.99
CA LEU A 101 -4.88 -3.65 13.63
C LEU A 101 -5.46 -2.60 12.68
N ASN A 102 -5.17 -1.33 12.95
CA ASN A 102 -5.62 -0.21 12.13
C ASN A 102 -4.43 0.58 11.60
N SER A 103 -3.91 0.18 10.44
CA SER A 103 -2.80 0.86 9.77
C SER A 103 -3.18 2.21 9.15
N GLY A 104 -4.46 2.49 8.94
CA GLY A 104 -4.93 3.67 8.20
C GLY A 104 -4.61 3.64 6.70
N ASP A 105 -4.12 2.50 6.16
CA ASP A 105 -3.74 2.31 4.76
C ASP A 105 -4.65 1.27 4.11
N SER A 106 -5.46 1.70 3.15
CA SER A 106 -6.40 0.82 2.44
C SER A 106 -5.71 -0.10 1.43
N PHE A 107 -4.53 0.27 0.92
CA PHE A 107 -3.78 -0.51 -0.07
C PHE A 107 -2.92 -1.57 0.61
N TYR A 108 -2.37 -1.26 1.78
CA TYR A 108 -1.56 -2.18 2.59
C TYR A 108 -2.11 -2.23 4.03
N PRO A 109 -3.30 -2.79 4.26
CA PRO A 109 -3.96 -2.75 5.57
C PRO A 109 -3.22 -3.59 6.63
N VAL A 110 -2.47 -4.60 6.20
CA VAL A 110 -1.71 -5.53 7.06
C VAL A 110 -0.21 -5.29 6.91
N PRO A 111 0.59 -5.44 7.98
CA PRO A 111 2.04 -5.58 7.85
C PRO A 111 2.38 -6.74 6.90
N ILE A 112 3.39 -6.57 6.05
CA ILE A 112 3.88 -7.61 5.12
C ILE A 112 4.43 -8.82 5.91
N SER A 113 4.96 -8.58 7.10
CA SER A 113 5.41 -9.60 8.05
C SER A 113 5.13 -9.14 9.48
N GLU A 114 4.91 -10.08 10.40
CA GLU A 114 4.88 -9.83 11.83
C GLU A 114 6.17 -9.20 12.36
N ASN A 115 7.30 -9.41 11.67
CA ASN A 115 8.58 -8.76 12.03
C ASN A 115 8.58 -7.24 11.75
N ASN A 116 7.62 -6.73 10.98
CA ASN A 116 7.52 -5.31 10.65
C ASN A 116 6.71 -4.51 11.67
N ILE A 117 6.37 -5.11 12.82
CA ILE A 117 5.69 -4.44 13.92
C ILE A 117 6.41 -4.73 15.24
N LEU A 118 6.28 -3.81 16.18
CA LEU A 118 6.75 -4.01 17.55
C LEU A 118 5.54 -4.17 18.45
N VAL A 119 5.48 -5.29 19.16
CA VAL A 119 4.40 -5.60 20.09
C VAL A 119 4.95 -5.63 21.50
N THR A 120 4.27 -4.96 22.43
CA THR A 120 4.56 -5.06 23.86
C THR A 120 3.32 -5.47 24.64
N ILE A 121 3.53 -6.29 25.66
CA ILE A 121 2.58 -6.48 26.74
C ILE A 121 3.14 -5.70 27.91
N GLU A 122 2.47 -4.64 28.33
CA GLU A 122 3.03 -3.64 29.24
C GLU A 122 4.37 -3.11 28.68
N ASN A 123 5.49 -3.40 29.35
CA ASN A 123 6.84 -2.98 28.96
C ASN A 123 7.68 -4.15 28.41
N VAL A 124 7.06 -5.31 28.18
CA VAL A 124 7.74 -6.52 27.72
C VAL A 124 7.55 -6.69 26.22
N PHE A 125 8.64 -6.61 25.47
CA PHE A 125 8.66 -6.88 24.03
C PHE A 125 8.28 -8.33 23.72
N GLN A 126 7.43 -8.52 22.72
CA GLN A 126 6.95 -9.81 22.26
C GLN A 126 7.58 -10.15 20.91
N LEU A 127 8.10 -11.37 20.79
CA LEU A 127 8.74 -11.87 19.57
C LEU A 127 7.68 -12.35 18.57
N ALA A 128 7.79 -11.86 17.34
CA ALA A 128 6.98 -12.33 16.21
C ALA A 128 7.16 -13.84 16.00
N THR A 129 6.10 -14.54 15.62
CA THR A 129 6.00 -16.00 15.40
C THR A 129 6.24 -16.90 16.61
N THR A 130 6.89 -16.39 17.66
CA THR A 130 7.15 -17.11 18.92
C THR A 130 6.10 -16.79 19.96
N ASN A 131 5.84 -15.50 20.23
CA ASN A 131 4.85 -15.07 21.22
C ASN A 131 3.49 -14.79 20.57
N TYR A 132 3.48 -14.31 19.33
CA TYR A 132 2.26 -13.99 18.59
C TYR A 132 2.38 -14.26 17.09
N THR A 133 1.23 -14.37 16.42
CA THR A 133 1.07 -14.39 14.96
C THR A 133 0.05 -13.34 14.53
N ILE A 134 0.04 -12.94 13.25
CA ILE A 134 -1.03 -12.10 12.70
C ILE A 134 -2.03 -12.98 11.94
N VAL A 135 -3.28 -12.97 12.37
CA VAL A 135 -4.36 -13.76 11.75
C VAL A 135 -5.44 -12.84 11.20
N GLN A 136 -5.81 -13.09 9.95
CA GLN A 136 -6.98 -12.44 9.34
C GLN A 136 -8.26 -13.15 9.79
N ASN A 137 -9.23 -12.39 10.30
CA ASN A 137 -10.56 -12.87 10.68
C ASN A 137 -10.53 -14.14 11.56
N PRO A 138 -9.86 -14.12 12.73
CA PRO A 138 -9.81 -15.27 13.62
C PRO A 138 -11.22 -15.73 13.99
N SER A 139 -11.46 -17.04 13.91
CA SER A 139 -12.78 -17.66 14.15
C SER A 139 -12.95 -18.25 15.55
N SER A 140 -11.89 -18.25 16.36
CA SER A 140 -11.86 -18.88 17.67
C SER A 140 -11.04 -18.06 18.65
N GLY A 141 -11.54 -17.93 19.87
CA GLY A 141 -10.89 -17.24 20.97
C GLY A 141 -11.90 -16.94 22.08
N PRO A 142 -11.45 -16.68 23.31
CA PRO A 142 -12.35 -16.44 24.44
C PRO A 142 -13.29 -15.24 24.27
N GLY A 143 -12.91 -14.25 23.46
CA GLY A 143 -13.72 -13.09 23.12
C GLY A 143 -14.38 -13.15 21.74
N ALA A 144 -14.42 -14.31 21.09
CA ALA A 144 -15.14 -14.47 19.83
C ALA A 144 -16.65 -14.18 20.02
N PRO A 145 -17.37 -13.66 19.00
CA PRO A 145 -16.91 -13.42 17.63
C PRO A 145 -16.11 -12.11 17.48
N TYR A 146 -15.08 -12.15 16.63
CA TYR A 146 -14.29 -10.98 16.25
C TYR A 146 -14.82 -10.33 14.97
N ALA A 147 -14.71 -9.00 14.88
CA ALA A 147 -15.04 -8.27 13.66
C ALA A 147 -14.06 -8.62 12.52
N THR A 148 -14.41 -8.28 11.28
CA THR A 148 -13.50 -8.44 10.14
C THR A 148 -12.25 -7.56 10.32
N GLY A 149 -11.07 -8.16 10.17
CA GLY A 149 -9.80 -7.45 10.30
C GLY A 149 -8.61 -8.39 10.54
N TYR A 150 -7.47 -7.80 10.88
CA TYR A 150 -6.23 -8.52 11.21
C TYR A 150 -5.95 -8.38 12.69
N TYR A 151 -5.62 -9.49 13.35
CA TYR A 151 -5.49 -9.55 14.81
C TYR A 151 -4.14 -10.15 15.20
N LEU A 152 -3.59 -9.69 16.33
CA LEU A 152 -2.51 -10.38 17.02
C LEU A 152 -3.11 -11.56 17.78
N VAL A 153 -2.60 -12.76 17.53
CA VAL A 153 -3.00 -13.98 18.26
C VAL A 153 -1.80 -14.50 19.02
N PHE A 154 -1.87 -14.43 20.35
CA PHE A 154 -0.84 -14.91 21.27
C PHE A 154 -0.99 -16.41 21.54
N GLY A 155 0.13 -17.10 21.73
CA GLY A 155 0.13 -18.52 22.09
C GLY A 155 -0.38 -18.80 23.52
N THR A 156 -0.37 -17.79 24.39
CA THR A 156 -0.85 -17.87 25.78
C THR A 156 -1.69 -16.63 26.12
N PRO A 157 -2.68 -16.74 27.03
CA PRO A 157 -3.48 -15.61 27.45
C PRO A 157 -2.64 -14.44 27.97
N VAL A 158 -3.05 -13.22 27.62
CA VAL A 158 -2.41 -12.02 28.15
C VAL A 158 -2.86 -11.83 29.61
N PRO A 159 -1.93 -11.66 30.58
CA PRO A 159 -2.30 -11.53 31.98
C PRO A 159 -3.25 -10.37 32.25
N SER A 160 -4.09 -10.52 33.28
CA SER A 160 -5.11 -9.54 33.62
C SER A 160 -4.52 -8.16 33.89
N GLY A 161 -5.13 -7.13 33.30
CA GLY A 161 -4.73 -5.73 33.45
C GLY A 161 -3.52 -5.30 32.62
N LYS A 162 -2.82 -6.24 31.95
CA LYS A 162 -1.63 -5.90 31.14
C LYS A 162 -2.04 -5.35 29.77
N PRO A 163 -1.66 -4.10 29.42
CA PRO A 163 -2.05 -3.51 28.14
C PRO A 163 -1.26 -4.14 27.00
N VAL A 164 -1.91 -4.40 25.87
CA VAL A 164 -1.27 -4.79 24.61
C VAL A 164 -1.09 -3.55 23.75
N GLN A 165 0.16 -3.18 23.50
CA GLN A 165 0.49 -2.08 22.60
C GLN A 165 1.21 -2.59 21.36
N VAL A 166 0.93 -1.97 20.24
CA VAL A 166 1.60 -2.25 18.98
C VAL A 166 2.06 -0.95 18.34
N LEU A 167 3.31 -0.92 17.90
CA LEU A 167 3.80 0.08 16.96
C LEU A 167 3.88 -0.59 15.60
N HIS A 168 3.19 -0.04 14.62
CA HIS A 168 3.17 -0.57 13.26
C HIS A 168 3.28 0.56 12.24
N ASN A 169 3.20 0.19 10.96
CA ASN A 169 3.46 1.02 9.78
C ASN A 169 4.94 1.28 9.45
N PHE A 170 5.86 0.46 9.96
CA PHE A 170 7.27 0.51 9.53
C PHE A 170 7.46 0.11 8.07
N ASP A 171 6.47 -0.54 7.46
CA ASP A 171 6.48 -1.10 6.12
C ASP A 171 5.39 -0.54 5.21
N LYS A 172 4.83 0.63 5.54
CA LYS A 172 3.99 1.40 4.63
C LYS A 172 4.86 2.35 3.82
#